data_AF-A0A9Y4NF98-F1
#
_entry.id   AF-A0A9Y4NF98-F1
#
_cell.length_a   1.000
_cell.length_b   1.000
_cell.length_c   1.000
_cell.angle_alpha   90.00
_cell.angle_beta   90.00
_cell.angle_gamma   90.00
#
_symmetry.space_group_name_H-M   'P 1'
#
loop_
_entity.id
_entity.type
_entity.pdbx_description
1 polymer ?
#
loop_
_entity_poly.entity_id
_entity_poly.type
_entity_poly.pdbx_seq_one_letter_code
_entity_poly.pdbx_strand_id
1 'polypeptide(L)'
;MSRAADRLRLLINHLDRSPATITAEPTSTQTFTYSHPQRLRYSFDTDLLTPEDRLFYEENGFLLVKNLVSEEDIDRFRMPGPSEVAWCREREFQCEDAVDEP
;
A
#
# COMPACT_ATOMS: atom_id res chain seq x y z
N MET A 1 31.19 -17.52 -28.38
CA MET A 1 30.51 -18.10 -27.19
C MET A 1 29.02 -17.81 -27.34
N SER A 2 28.15 -18.83 -27.24
CA SER A 2 26.71 -18.63 -27.48
C SER A 2 26.07 -18.00 -26.24
N ARG A 3 25.32 -16.90 -26.42
CA ARG A 3 24.61 -16.18 -25.35
C ARG A 3 23.72 -17.10 -24.49
N ALA A 4 23.20 -18.17 -25.08
CA ALA A 4 22.42 -19.18 -24.37
C ALA A 4 23.26 -19.99 -23.36
N ALA A 5 24.50 -20.34 -23.71
CA ALA A 5 25.41 -21.05 -22.81
C ALA A 5 25.81 -20.19 -21.60
N ASP A 6 26.02 -18.89 -21.80
CA ASP A 6 26.35 -17.97 -20.71
C ASP A 6 25.17 -17.79 -19.73
N ARG A 7 23.93 -17.76 -20.24
CA ARG A 7 22.72 -17.75 -19.40
C ARG A 7 22.57 -19.03 -18.59
N LEU A 8 22.84 -20.20 -19.19
CA LEU A 8 22.75 -21.48 -18.50
C LEU A 8 23.73 -21.60 -17.34
N ARG A 9 24.97 -21.14 -17.55
CA ARG A 9 26.00 -21.10 -16.49
C ARG A 9 25.58 -20.24 -15.30
N LEU A 10 24.94 -19.11 -15.58
CA LEU A 10 24.46 -18.18 -14.55
C LEU A 10 23.35 -18.83 -13.70
N LEU A 11 22.41 -19.55 -14.33
CA LEU A 11 21.35 -20.28 -13.62
C LEU A 11 21.88 -21.42 -12.77
N ILE A 12 22.82 -22.22 -13.29
CA ILE A 12 23.41 -23.35 -12.55
C ILE A 12 24.11 -22.85 -11.28
N ASN A 13 24.86 -21.75 -11.36
CA ASN A 13 25.52 -21.15 -10.20
C ASN A 13 24.53 -20.64 -9.13
N HIS A 14 23.32 -20.25 -9.51
CA HIS A 14 22.27 -19.88 -8.54
C HIS A 14 21.64 -21.10 -7.86
N LEU A 15 21.56 -22.23 -8.55
CA LEU A 15 21.02 -23.48 -8.02
C LEU A 15 22.01 -24.21 -7.12
N ASP A 16 23.32 -24.07 -7.38
CA ASP A 16 24.39 -24.69 -6.58
C ASP A 16 24.65 -23.95 -5.25
N ARG A 17 23.82 -22.94 -4.93
CA ARG A 17 23.87 -22.24 -3.65
C ARG A 17 23.47 -23.20 -2.54
N SER A 18 24.43 -23.49 -1.67
CA SER A 18 24.27 -24.32 -0.47
C SER A 18 22.92 -24.08 0.24
N PRO A 19 22.12 -25.13 0.50
CA PRO A 19 20.85 -25.00 1.22
C PRO A 19 21.03 -24.47 2.65
N ALA A 20 22.26 -24.48 3.19
CA ALA A 20 22.57 -23.89 4.50
C ALA A 20 22.54 -22.35 4.50
N THR A 21 22.50 -21.70 3.33
CA THR A 21 22.31 -20.23 3.20
C THR A 21 20.86 -19.86 2.89
N ILE A 22 20.00 -20.85 2.59
CA ILE A 22 18.59 -20.60 2.30
C ILE A 22 17.83 -20.64 3.62
N THR A 23 17.74 -19.49 4.27
CA THR A 23 16.87 -19.31 5.42
C THR A 23 15.43 -19.31 4.92
N ALA A 24 14.69 -20.37 5.21
CA ALA A 24 13.26 -20.42 4.95
C ALA A 24 12.56 -19.51 5.97
N GLU A 25 12.16 -18.33 5.53
CA GLU A 25 11.27 -17.47 6.31
C GLU A 25 9.88 -18.12 6.32
N PRO A 26 9.25 -18.29 7.50
CA PRO A 26 7.94 -18.90 7.58
C PRO A 26 6.91 -18.02 6.87
N THR A 27 6.34 -18.54 5.78
CA THR A 27 5.25 -17.91 5.02
C THR A 27 3.91 -17.92 5.78
N SER A 28 3.85 -18.55 6.95
CA SER A 28 2.63 -18.69 7.74
C SER A 28 2.75 -17.92 9.06
N THR A 29 1.74 -17.10 9.31
CA THR A 29 1.53 -16.32 10.52
C THR A 29 1.66 -17.21 11.75
N GLN A 30 2.72 -17.02 12.53
CA GLN A 30 2.83 -17.65 13.85
C GLN A 30 1.73 -17.06 14.74
N THR A 31 0.79 -17.89 15.18
CA THR A 31 -0.14 -17.54 16.25
C THR A 31 0.67 -17.45 17.54
N PHE A 32 1.24 -16.28 17.80
CA PHE A 32 1.92 -15.99 19.06
C PHE A 32 0.91 -16.17 20.19
N THR A 33 1.24 -17.00 21.17
CA THR A 33 0.55 -17.01 22.46
C THR A 33 0.83 -15.67 23.14
N TYR A 34 -0.18 -14.80 23.11
CA TYR A 34 -0.03 -13.36 23.35
C TYR A 34 0.08 -13.06 24.84
N SER A 35 1.31 -12.90 25.34
CA SER A 35 1.53 -12.13 26.56
C SER A 35 1.37 -10.65 26.19
N HIS A 36 0.51 -9.90 26.89
CA HIS A 36 0.42 -8.44 26.74
C HIS A 36 1.83 -7.85 26.59
N PRO A 37 2.14 -7.17 25.47
CA PRO A 37 3.45 -6.61 25.28
C PRO A 37 3.71 -5.62 26.41
N GLN A 38 4.72 -5.89 27.25
CA GLN A 38 5.14 -5.00 28.35
C GLN A 38 5.53 -3.60 27.84
N ARG A 39 5.78 -3.50 26.53
CA ARG A 39 6.11 -2.26 25.84
C ARG A 39 5.51 -2.30 24.45
N LEU A 40 4.70 -1.29 24.16
CA LEU A 40 4.10 -1.06 22.85
C LEU A 40 5.21 -0.74 21.83
N ARG A 41 5.17 -1.40 20.66
CA ARG A 41 6.23 -1.32 19.65
C ARG A 41 5.88 -0.33 18.53
N TYR A 42 4.59 -0.19 18.24
CA TYR A 42 4.06 0.60 17.15
C TYR A 42 3.24 1.80 17.61
N SER A 43 2.86 1.86 18.90
CA SER A 43 2.09 2.98 19.47
C SER A 43 2.78 3.60 20.71
N PHE A 44 2.61 4.91 20.90
CA PHE A 44 3.16 5.69 22.03
C PHE A 44 2.11 6.04 23.07
N ASP A 45 2.54 6.18 24.34
CA ASP A 45 1.65 6.45 25.47
C ASP A 45 1.12 7.87 25.47
N THR A 46 -0.03 8.05 24.81
CA THR A 46 -0.65 9.34 24.52
C THR A 46 -2.13 9.25 24.84
N ASP A 47 -2.68 10.33 25.40
CA ASP A 47 -4.09 10.43 25.84
C ASP A 47 -5.11 10.47 24.68
N LEU A 48 -4.65 10.40 23.43
CA LEU A 48 -5.48 10.47 22.22
C LEU A 48 -6.13 9.13 21.85
N LEU A 49 -5.47 8.01 22.16
CA LEU A 49 -5.95 6.67 21.85
C LEU A 49 -6.17 5.91 23.15
N THR A 50 -7.29 5.18 23.23
CA THR A 50 -7.51 4.31 24.39
C THR A 50 -6.46 3.20 24.45
N PRO A 51 -6.16 2.66 25.64
CA PRO A 51 -5.25 1.52 25.76
C PRO A 51 -5.69 0.32 24.93
N GLU A 52 -7.00 0.11 24.80
CA GLU A 52 -7.62 -0.96 24.02
C GLU A 52 -7.38 -0.80 22.52
N ASP A 53 -7.55 0.41 21.98
CA ASP A 53 -7.22 0.72 20.58
C ASP A 53 -5.75 0.43 20.28
N ARG A 54 -4.87 0.71 21.24
CA ARG A 54 -3.43 0.52 21.05
C ARG A 54 -3.04 -0.95 21.06
N LEU A 55 -3.63 -1.73 21.96
CA LEU A 55 -3.49 -3.19 21.92
C LEU A 55 -4.03 -3.74 20.59
N PHE A 56 -5.19 -3.26 20.13
CA PHE A 56 -5.76 -3.67 18.85
C PHE A 56 -4.81 -3.36 17.67
N TYR A 57 -4.17 -2.19 17.66
CA TYR A 57 -3.20 -1.84 16.63
C TYR A 57 -1.93 -2.70 16.68
N GLU A 58 -1.43 -3.02 17.88
CA GLU A 58 -0.27 -3.91 18.03
C GLU A 58 -0.56 -5.34 17.55
N GLU A 59 -1.81 -5.79 17.70
CA GLU A 59 -2.27 -7.11 17.28
C GLU A 59 -2.56 -7.19 15.78
N ASN A 60 -3.26 -6.19 15.23
CA ASN A 60 -3.85 -6.25 13.89
C ASN A 60 -3.11 -5.38 12.86
N GLY A 61 -2.35 -4.38 13.31
CA GLY A 61 -1.63 -3.42 12.45
C GLY A 61 -2.51 -2.33 11.81
N PHE A 62 -3.80 -2.27 12.12
CA PHE A 62 -4.71 -1.22 11.67
C PHE A 62 -5.66 -0.80 12.79
N LEU A 63 -6.26 0.39 12.66
CA LEU A 63 -7.26 0.94 13.58
C LEU A 63 -8.37 1.63 12.80
N LEU A 64 -9.60 1.53 13.28
CA LEU A 64 -10.76 2.21 12.69
C LEU A 64 -11.23 3.34 13.61
N VAL A 65 -10.86 4.57 13.27
CA VAL A 65 -11.32 5.77 13.99
C VAL A 65 -12.54 6.35 13.29
N LYS A 66 -13.70 6.27 13.94
CA LYS A 66 -14.95 6.82 13.40
C LYS A 66 -14.93 8.35 13.48
N ASN A 67 -15.48 9.00 12.45
CA ASN A 67 -15.63 10.46 12.40
C ASN A 67 -14.31 11.23 12.59
N LEU A 68 -13.20 10.66 12.11
CA LEU A 68 -11.88 11.30 12.18
C LEU A 68 -11.84 12.61 11.38
N VAL A 69 -12.62 12.68 10.30
CA VAL A 69 -12.75 13.85 9.44
C VAL A 69 -14.20 14.30 9.49
N SER A 70 -14.42 15.61 9.61
CA SER A 70 -15.76 16.18 9.62
C SER A 70 -16.40 16.16 8.22
N GLU A 71 -17.72 16.27 8.13
CA GLU A 71 -18.43 16.22 6.85
C GLU A 71 -18.03 17.37 5.91
N GLU A 72 -17.78 18.56 6.46
CA GLU A 72 -17.34 19.73 5.70
C GLU A 72 -15.99 19.48 5.02
N ASP A 73 -15.10 18.80 5.73
CA ASP A 73 -13.77 18.47 5.24
C ASP A 73 -13.84 17.37 4.18
N ILE A 74 -14.71 16.37 4.38
CA ILE A 74 -14.99 15.32 3.41
C ILE A 74 -15.49 15.92 2.09
N ASP A 75 -16.42 16.87 2.13
CA ASP A 75 -16.97 17.49 0.94
C ASP A 75 -15.93 18.33 0.19
N ARG A 76 -15.02 19.01 0.92
CA ARG A 76 -13.87 19.68 0.29
C ARG A 76 -12.94 18.71 -0.42
N PHE A 77 -12.68 17.52 0.13
CA PHE A 77 -11.85 16.50 -0.53
C PHE A 77 -12.56 15.81 -1.71
N ARG A 78 -13.90 15.76 -1.70
CA ARG A 78 -14.70 15.19 -2.80
C ARG A 78 -14.81 16.11 -4.00
N MET A 79 -14.76 17.43 -3.80
CA MET A 79 -14.82 18.38 -4.89
C MET A 79 -13.45 18.41 -5.57
N PRO A 80 -13.31 17.97 -6.84
CA PRO A 80 -12.07 18.17 -7.57
C PRO A 80 -11.82 19.68 -7.59
N GLY A 81 -10.60 20.10 -7.28
CA GLY A 81 -10.28 21.52 -7.26
C GLY A 81 -10.73 22.19 -8.56
N PRO A 82 -11.16 23.46 -8.53
CA PRO A 82 -11.72 24.14 -9.71
C PRO A 82 -10.78 24.09 -10.94
N SER A 83 -9.47 23.93 -10.73
CA SER A 83 -8.51 23.68 -11.79
C SER A 83 -8.67 22.31 -12.46
N GLU A 84 -8.94 21.23 -11.73
CA GLU A 84 -8.97 19.87 -12.31
C GLU A 84 -10.23 19.64 -13.15
N VAL A 85 -11.39 20.12 -12.68
CA VAL A 85 -12.66 20.07 -13.45
C VAL A 85 -12.68 21.02 -14.64
N ALA A 86 -12.03 22.19 -14.57
CA ALA A 86 -11.89 23.09 -15.73
C ALA A 86 -11.04 22.43 -16.83
N TRP A 87 -9.94 21.77 -16.46
CA TRP A 87 -9.09 21.04 -17.40
C TRP A 87 -9.77 19.84 -18.06
N CYS A 88 -10.75 19.22 -17.40
CA CYS A 88 -11.54 18.13 -18.00
C CYS A 88 -12.63 18.67 -18.95
N ARG A 89 -13.35 19.74 -18.57
CA ARG A 89 -14.44 20.31 -19.40
C ARG A 89 -13.93 20.95 -20.70
N GLU A 90 -12.77 21.59 -20.68
CA GLU A 90 -12.18 22.21 -21.88
C GLU A 90 -11.75 21.16 -22.94
N ARG A 91 -11.49 19.91 -22.53
CA ARG A 91 -11.02 18.83 -23.42
C ARG A 91 -12.13 18.00 -24.06
N GLU A 92 -13.38 18.19 -23.65
CA GLU A 92 -14.53 17.45 -24.17
C GLU A 92 -15.19 18.15 -25.37
N PHE A 93 -14.74 19.36 -25.74
CA PHE A 93 -15.36 20.20 -26.78
C PHE A 93 -14.65 20.16 -28.16
N GLN A 94 -13.63 19.33 -28.36
CA GLN A 94 -12.81 19.32 -29.59
C GLN A 94 -13.00 18.09 -30.49
N CYS A 95 -14.20 17.51 -30.52
CA CYS A 95 -14.51 16.34 -31.37
C CYS A 95 -15.65 16.55 -32.38
N GLU A 96 -16.26 17.73 -32.46
CA GLU A 96 -17.29 18.03 -33.46
C GLU A 96 -16.84 19.23 -34.28
N ASP A 97 -16.23 18.98 -35.45
CA ASP A 97 -16.20 19.88 -36.62
C ASP A 97 -15.33 19.24 -37.73
N ALA A 98 -15.80 18.12 -38.28
CA ALA A 98 -15.26 17.60 -39.54
C ALA A 98 -16.32 16.73 -40.26
N VAL A 99 -17.49 17.30 -40.54
CA VAL A 99 -18.41 16.74 -41.55
C VAL A 99 -18.95 17.87 -42.44
N ASP A 100 -18.85 17.62 -43.75
CA ASP A 100 -19.42 18.29 -44.93
C ASP A 100 -18.80 19.63 -45.36
N GLU A 101 -18.48 19.93 -46.62
CA GLU A 101 -18.47 19.30 -47.96
C GLU A 101 -17.75 20.37 -48.87
N PRO A 102 -17.62 20.27 -50.22
CA PRO A 102 -18.12 19.29 -51.19
C PRO A 102 -17.05 18.51 -51.97
#